data_AF-A0AAN4Y737-F1
#
_entry.id   AF-A0AAN4Y737-F1
#
_cell.length_a   1.000
_cell.length_b   1.000
_cell.length_c   1.000
_cell.angle_alpha   90.00
_cell.angle_beta   90.00
_cell.angle_gamma   90.00
#
_symmetry.space_group_name_H-M   'P 1'
#
loop_
_entity.id
_entity.type
_entity.pdbx_description
1 polymer ?
#
loop_
_entity_poly.entity_id
_entity_poly.type
_entity_poly.pdbx_seq_one_letter_code
_entity_poly.pdbx_strand_id
1 'polypeptide(L)'
;MNPIFCVIMGPVIQKGLYPLLNKNNVKFQSITRMATGFIMMSASMAFAAGVQKIIYDTGPCYDRPLTCPGAENGRIPNQVNVFLQTPTYIILAVAEIFSFVTLSEYTYTKAPTDMKAVVQALGQLGAAAGSAIGIAITPLAHDPSLIWMYTGLAVAMFLVAVVFWILFKKYNAIDREDK
;
A
#
# COMPACT_ATOMS: atom_id res chain seq x y z
N MET A 1 -9.47 -5.42 7.64
CA MET A 1 -10.12 -5.64 6.31
C MET A 1 -9.11 -6.00 5.22
N ASN A 2 -7.97 -5.32 5.13
CA ASN A 2 -6.94 -5.59 4.12
C ASN A 2 -6.56 -7.09 3.90
N PRO A 3 -6.25 -7.90 4.94
CA PRO A 3 -5.87 -9.31 4.72
C PRO A 3 -6.97 -10.16 4.08
N ILE A 4 -8.26 -9.82 4.29
CA ILE A 4 -9.38 -10.51 3.65
C ILE A 4 -9.35 -10.26 2.14
N PHE A 5 -9.14 -9.00 1.74
CA PHE A 5 -9.02 -8.63 0.32
C PHE A 5 -7.78 -9.24 -0.32
N CYS A 6 -6.65 -9.33 0.40
CA CYS A 6 -5.45 -10.03 -0.09
C CYS A 6 -5.70 -11.52 -0.36
N VAL A 7 -6.41 -12.21 0.55
CA VAL A 7 -6.75 -13.63 0.39
C VAL A 7 -7.69 -13.86 -0.80
N ILE A 8 -8.65 -12.95 -1.01
CA ILE A 8 -9.61 -13.05 -2.14
C ILE A 8 -8.95 -12.68 -3.47
N MET A 9 -8.14 -11.62 -3.51
CA MET A 9 -7.50 -11.15 -4.73
C MET A 9 -6.27 -11.96 -5.14
N GLY A 10 -5.62 -12.66 -4.20
CA GLY A 10 -4.52 -13.57 -4.48
C GLY A 10 -4.80 -14.52 -5.66
N PRO A 11 -5.84 -15.38 -5.61
CA PRO A 11 -6.18 -16.28 -6.70
C PRO A 11 -6.65 -15.55 -7.96
N VAL A 12 -7.31 -14.39 -7.85
CA VAL A 12 -7.77 -13.59 -9.01
C VAL A 12 -6.59 -13.07 -9.83
N ILE A 13 -5.57 -12.55 -9.17
CA ILE A 13 -4.36 -12.05 -9.83
C ILE A 13 -3.57 -13.23 -10.42
N GLN A 14 -3.42 -14.33 -9.66
CA GLN A 14 -2.72 -15.55 -10.09
C GLN A 14 -3.35 -16.21 -11.32
N LYS A 15 -4.67 -16.42 -11.31
CA LYS A 15 -5.40 -17.15 -12.37
C LYS A 15 -5.96 -16.25 -13.47
N GLY A 16 -6.11 -14.95 -13.23
CA GLY A 16 -6.69 -14.01 -14.19
C GLY A 16 -5.64 -13.10 -14.80
N LEU A 17 -4.97 -12.30 -13.98
CA LEU A 17 -4.13 -11.22 -14.50
C LEU A 17 -2.81 -11.72 -15.10
N TYR A 18 -2.07 -12.60 -14.42
CA TYR A 18 -0.82 -13.13 -14.98
C TYR A 18 -0.98 -13.85 -16.32
N PRO A 19 -2.00 -14.70 -16.56
CA PRO A 19 -2.20 -15.30 -17.87
C PRO A 19 -2.59 -14.26 -18.94
N LEU A 20 -3.33 -13.21 -18.58
CA LEU A 20 -3.69 -12.13 -19.49
C LEU A 20 -2.45 -11.29 -19.88
N LEU A 21 -1.55 -11.07 -18.93
CA LEU A 21 -0.28 -10.38 -19.14
C LEU A 21 0.68 -11.20 -20.00
N ASN A 22 0.70 -12.52 -19.78
CA ASN A 22 1.48 -13.46 -20.59
C ASN A 22 0.94 -13.56 -22.04
N LYS A 23 -0.39 -13.52 -22.21
CA LYS A 23 -1.03 -13.46 -23.54
C LYS A 23 -0.63 -12.21 -24.33
N ASN A 24 -0.38 -11.10 -23.63
CA ASN A 24 0.08 -9.86 -24.23
C ASN A 24 1.62 -9.77 -24.40
N ASN A 25 2.36 -10.86 -24.16
CA ASN A 25 3.83 -10.91 -24.28
C ASN A 25 4.59 -9.83 -23.47
N VAL A 26 3.97 -9.28 -22.42
CA VAL A 26 4.64 -8.31 -21.56
C VAL A 26 5.49 -9.07 -20.54
N LYS A 27 6.82 -9.05 -20.73
CA LYS A 27 7.78 -9.60 -19.76
C LYS A 27 7.77 -8.74 -18.49
N PHE A 28 6.88 -9.08 -17.57
CA PHE A 28 6.73 -8.38 -16.30
C PHE A 28 7.84 -8.82 -15.34
N GLN A 29 8.97 -8.13 -15.40
CA GLN A 29 10.14 -8.43 -14.57
C GLN A 29 9.87 -8.09 -13.10
N SER A 30 10.53 -8.82 -12.18
CA SER A 30 10.25 -8.73 -10.73
C SER A 30 10.39 -7.31 -10.18
N ILE A 31 11.41 -6.56 -10.61
CA ILE A 31 11.65 -5.18 -10.15
C ILE A 31 10.56 -4.25 -10.69
N THR A 32 10.16 -4.42 -11.96
CA THR A 32 9.07 -3.62 -12.53
C THR A 32 7.75 -3.88 -11.86
N ARG A 33 7.48 -5.16 -11.53
CA ARG A 33 6.30 -5.58 -10.79
C ARG A 33 6.23 -4.92 -9.41
N MET A 34 7.34 -4.90 -8.67
CA MET A 34 7.42 -4.20 -7.38
C MET A 34 7.14 -2.70 -7.52
N ALA A 35 7.76 -2.03 -8.50
CA ALA A 35 7.57 -0.60 -8.70
C ALA A 35 6.12 -0.23 -9.07
N THR A 36 5.45 -1.03 -9.91
CA THR A 36 4.02 -0.85 -10.18
C THR A 36 3.17 -1.02 -8.93
N GLY A 37 3.55 -1.94 -8.02
CA GLY A 37 2.94 -2.09 -6.71
C GLY A 37 3.07 -0.82 -5.86
N PHE A 38 4.27 -0.24 -5.75
CA PHE A 38 4.46 1.00 -4.98
C PHE A 38 3.69 2.19 -5.54
N ILE A 39 3.60 2.32 -6.87
CA ILE A 39 2.79 3.38 -7.51
C ILE A 39 1.29 3.18 -7.20
N MET A 40 0.79 1.95 -7.30
CA MET A 40 -0.59 1.62 -6.95
C MET A 40 -0.89 1.86 -5.47
N MET A 41 0.09 1.60 -4.58
CA MET A 41 0.01 1.88 -3.14
C MET A 41 -0.14 3.38 -2.88
N SER A 42 0.68 4.21 -3.56
CA SER A 42 0.60 5.67 -3.47
C SER A 42 -0.75 6.19 -3.97
N ALA A 43 -1.27 5.66 -5.09
CA ALA A 43 -2.60 6.01 -5.60
C ALA A 43 -3.72 5.63 -4.62
N SER A 44 -3.61 4.47 -3.95
CA SER A 44 -4.55 4.07 -2.89
C SER A 44 -4.52 5.05 -1.72
N MET A 45 -3.33 5.48 -1.28
CA MET A 45 -3.20 6.48 -0.20
C MET A 45 -3.75 7.85 -0.60
N ALA A 46 -3.56 8.26 -1.86
CA ALA A 46 -4.16 9.50 -2.37
C ALA A 46 -5.70 9.42 -2.40
N PHE A 47 -6.26 8.27 -2.81
CA PHE A 47 -7.69 8.03 -2.76
C PHE A 47 -8.21 8.01 -1.31
N ALA A 48 -7.46 7.43 -0.37
CA ALA A 48 -7.77 7.47 1.06
C ALA A 48 -7.83 8.90 1.60
N ALA A 49 -6.90 9.77 1.20
CA ALA A 49 -6.93 11.19 1.56
C ALA A 49 -8.17 11.89 0.98
N GLY A 50 -8.58 11.55 -0.25
CA GLY A 50 -9.81 12.05 -0.85
C GLY A 50 -11.08 11.61 -0.09
N VAL A 51 -11.16 10.33 0.28
CA VAL A 51 -12.25 9.81 1.13
C VAL A 51 -12.25 10.48 2.50
N GLN A 52 -11.07 10.67 3.10
CA GLN A 52 -10.93 11.38 4.38
C GLN A 52 -11.43 12.82 4.28
N LYS A 53 -11.15 13.51 3.16
CA LYS A 53 -11.69 14.85 2.90
C LYS A 53 -13.23 14.83 2.81
N ILE A 54 -13.81 13.86 2.11
CA ILE A 54 -15.28 13.70 2.03
C ILE A 54 -15.88 13.44 3.43
N ILE A 55 -15.16 12.70 4.29
CA ILE A 55 -15.54 12.49 5.69
C ILE A 55 -15.45 13.78 6.50
N TYR A 56 -14.56 14.71 6.20
CA TYR A 56 -14.54 16.01 6.89
C TYR A 56 -15.54 17.01 6.33
N ASP A 57 -15.95 16.87 5.06
CA ASP A 57 -16.89 17.78 4.38
C ASP A 57 -18.38 17.38 4.59
N THR A 58 -18.67 16.20 5.16
CA THR A 58 -20.04 15.74 5.43
C THR A 58 -20.52 16.19 6.84
N GLY A 59 -21.80 16.49 7.02
CA GLY A 59 -22.36 16.93 8.32
C GLY A 59 -22.92 15.77 9.18
N PRO A 60 -22.97 15.89 10.52
CA PRO A 60 -23.12 17.15 11.29
C PRO A 60 -21.86 17.68 11.99
N CYS A 61 -20.74 16.94 11.94
CA CYS A 61 -19.49 17.29 12.60
C CYS A 61 -18.36 17.26 11.56
N TYR A 62 -17.91 18.44 11.12
CA TYR A 62 -16.90 18.63 10.07
C TYR A 62 -15.49 18.30 10.57
N ASP A 63 -14.63 19.30 10.80
CA ASP A 63 -13.22 19.18 11.23
C ASP A 63 -13.00 18.50 12.60
N ARG A 64 -14.07 18.17 13.33
CA ARG A 64 -14.03 17.53 14.66
C ARG A 64 -15.11 16.45 14.77
N PRO A 65 -14.93 15.30 14.09
CA PRO A 65 -15.85 14.18 14.24
C PRO A 65 -16.01 13.84 15.74
N LEU A 66 -17.26 13.64 16.17
CA LEU A 66 -17.67 13.31 17.55
C LEU A 66 -17.54 14.42 18.63
N THR A 67 -16.86 15.55 18.38
CA THR A 67 -16.67 16.61 19.41
C THR A 67 -17.52 17.87 19.19
N CYS A 68 -18.34 17.92 18.13
CA CYS A 68 -19.20 19.07 17.87
C CYS A 68 -20.53 19.01 18.65
N PRO A 69 -21.25 20.15 18.79
CA PRO A 69 -22.54 20.20 19.47
C PRO A 69 -23.61 19.27 18.87
N GLY A 70 -23.48 18.93 17.57
CA GLY A 70 -24.35 17.98 16.88
C GLY A 70 -24.01 16.49 17.10
N ALA A 71 -22.96 16.17 17.87
CA ALA A 71 -22.49 14.81 18.08
C ALA A 71 -23.17 14.06 19.24
N GLU A 72 -24.07 14.68 20.01
CA GLU A 72 -24.65 14.12 21.26
C GLU A 72 -23.62 13.31 22.09
N ASN A 73 -22.58 13.96 22.61
CA ASN A 73 -21.50 13.31 23.38
C ASN A 73 -20.83 12.12 22.64
N GLY A 74 -20.66 12.23 21.32
CA GLY A 74 -19.98 11.22 20.48
C GLY A 74 -20.86 10.05 20.04
N ARG A 75 -22.19 10.14 20.18
CA ARG A 75 -23.14 9.10 19.76
C ARG A 75 -23.52 9.18 18.29
N ILE A 76 -23.41 10.35 17.67
CA ILE A 76 -23.77 10.58 16.26
C ILE A 76 -22.50 10.82 15.45
N PRO A 77 -21.96 9.78 14.77
CA PRO A 77 -20.86 9.95 13.83
C PRO A 77 -21.36 10.63 12.54
N ASN A 78 -20.41 11.03 11.72
CA ASN A 78 -20.71 11.59 10.42
C ASN A 78 -21.41 10.57 9.51
N GLN A 79 -22.43 10.98 8.75
CA GLN A 79 -23.23 10.08 7.93
C GLN A 79 -22.53 9.72 6.61
N VAL A 80 -21.44 8.97 6.70
CA VAL A 80 -20.68 8.51 5.55
C VAL A 80 -20.77 7.00 5.43
N ASN A 81 -21.06 6.51 4.22
CA ASN A 81 -21.05 5.08 3.93
C ASN A 81 -19.64 4.51 4.09
N VAL A 82 -19.47 3.57 5.01
CA VAL A 82 -18.21 2.82 5.21
C VAL A 82 -17.72 2.14 3.91
N PHE A 83 -18.66 1.82 3.02
CA PHE A 83 -18.36 1.23 1.70
C PHE A 83 -17.57 2.15 0.77
N LEU A 84 -17.52 3.46 1.03
CA LEU A 84 -16.71 4.40 0.24
C LEU A 84 -15.20 4.14 0.41
N GLN A 85 -14.79 3.49 1.51
CA GLN A 85 -13.41 3.08 1.75
C GLN A 85 -13.06 1.71 1.13
N THR A 86 -14.07 0.92 0.73
CA THR A 86 -13.86 -0.41 0.13
C THR A 86 -12.95 -0.39 -1.10
N PRO A 87 -13.09 0.55 -2.07
CA PRO A 87 -12.21 0.63 -3.22
C PRO A 87 -10.74 0.84 -2.85
N THR A 88 -10.48 1.63 -1.79
CA THR A 88 -9.12 1.87 -1.27
C THR A 88 -8.44 0.56 -0.89
N TYR A 89 -9.14 -0.30 -0.14
CA TYR A 89 -8.60 -1.59 0.30
C TYR A 89 -8.39 -2.57 -0.84
N ILE A 90 -9.25 -2.55 -1.87
CA ILE A 90 -9.07 -3.41 -3.05
C ILE A 90 -7.79 -3.02 -3.78
N ILE A 91 -7.58 -1.73 -4.04
CA ILE A 91 -6.37 -1.24 -4.72
C ILE A 91 -5.13 -1.53 -3.87
N LEU A 92 -5.23 -1.34 -2.55
CA LEU A 92 -4.14 -1.61 -1.61
C LEU A 92 -3.75 -3.09 -1.62
N ALA A 93 -4.73 -4.00 -1.57
CA ALA A 93 -4.48 -5.44 -1.61
C ALA A 93 -3.79 -5.87 -2.91
N VAL A 94 -4.20 -5.32 -4.05
CA VAL A 94 -3.54 -5.56 -5.34
C VAL A 94 -2.09 -5.06 -5.33
N ALA A 95 -1.87 -3.85 -4.80
CA ALA A 95 -0.53 -3.27 -4.66
C ALA A 95 0.39 -4.10 -3.75
N GLU A 96 -0.15 -4.58 -2.63
CA GLU A 96 0.55 -5.44 -1.68
C GLU A 96 0.92 -6.78 -2.30
N ILE A 97 0.01 -7.41 -3.06
CA ILE A 97 0.31 -8.66 -3.76
C ILE A 97 1.47 -8.46 -4.76
N PHE A 98 1.47 -7.38 -5.54
CA PHE A 98 2.57 -7.14 -6.49
C PHE A 98 3.89 -6.79 -5.84
N SER A 99 3.88 -6.06 -4.74
CA SER A 99 5.11 -5.65 -4.06
C SER A 99 5.64 -6.77 -3.16
N PHE A 100 4.83 -7.22 -2.20
CA PHE A 100 5.25 -8.14 -1.13
C PHE A 100 5.52 -9.57 -1.63
N VAL A 101 4.64 -10.14 -2.45
CA VAL A 101 4.84 -11.50 -2.99
C VAL A 101 6.09 -11.53 -3.87
N THR A 102 6.26 -10.51 -4.72
CA THR A 102 7.45 -10.40 -5.58
C THR A 102 8.70 -10.17 -4.80
N LEU A 103 8.66 -9.32 -3.77
CA LEU A 103 9.81 -9.07 -2.91
C LEU A 103 10.26 -10.37 -2.25
N SER A 104 9.31 -11.15 -1.74
CA SER A 104 9.60 -12.44 -1.12
C SER A 104 10.19 -13.42 -2.13
N GLU A 105 9.58 -13.56 -3.31
CA GLU A 105 10.09 -14.42 -4.39
C GLU A 105 11.49 -13.99 -4.85
N TYR A 106 11.72 -12.69 -4.99
CA TYR A 106 13.00 -12.12 -5.41
C TYR A 106 14.10 -12.34 -4.37
N THR A 107 13.81 -12.12 -3.08
CA THR A 107 14.78 -12.39 -2.02
C THR A 107 15.05 -13.87 -1.87
N TYR A 108 14.06 -14.75 -2.05
CA TYR A 108 14.26 -16.20 -2.06
C TYR A 108 15.13 -16.69 -3.22
N THR A 109 15.00 -16.09 -4.40
CA THR A 109 15.76 -16.49 -5.61
C THR A 109 17.18 -15.93 -5.62
N LYS A 110 17.40 -14.77 -4.99
CA LYS A 110 18.74 -14.14 -4.89
C LYS A 110 19.48 -14.48 -3.60
N ALA A 111 18.84 -15.07 -2.59
CA ALA A 111 19.51 -15.49 -1.36
C ALA A 111 20.35 -16.77 -1.56
N PRO A 112 21.52 -16.86 -0.89
CA PRO A 112 22.27 -18.11 -0.84
C PRO A 112 21.44 -19.21 -0.17
N THR A 113 21.62 -20.46 -0.59
CA THR A 113 20.80 -21.61 -0.19
C THR A 113 20.62 -21.75 1.31
N ASP A 114 21.68 -21.49 2.08
CA ASP A 114 21.70 -21.67 3.54
C ASP A 114 21.22 -20.42 4.31
N MET A 115 21.05 -19.27 3.64
CA MET A 115 20.74 -17.99 4.28
C MET A 115 19.34 -17.46 3.96
N LYS A 116 18.49 -18.24 3.28
CA LYS A 116 17.11 -17.83 2.94
C LYS A 116 16.33 -17.34 4.16
N ALA A 117 16.41 -18.08 5.27
CA ALA A 117 15.75 -17.72 6.52
C ALA A 117 16.30 -16.40 7.12
N VAL A 118 17.61 -16.17 7.04
CA VAL A 118 18.25 -14.94 7.53
C VAL A 118 17.81 -13.73 6.71
N VAL A 119 17.78 -13.85 5.39
CA VAL A 119 17.33 -12.76 4.50
C VAL A 119 15.86 -12.42 4.75
N GLN A 120 15.01 -13.43 4.96
CA GLN A 120 13.60 -13.22 5.32
C GLN A 120 13.45 -12.55 6.70
N ALA A 121 14.25 -12.95 7.69
CA ALA A 121 14.26 -12.34 9.02
C ALA A 121 14.67 -10.86 8.97
N LEU A 122 15.67 -10.50 8.14
CA LEU A 122 16.04 -9.10 7.91
C LEU A 122 14.91 -8.29 7.27
N GLY A 123 14.14 -8.90 6.37
CA GLY A 123 12.93 -8.28 5.81
C GLY A 123 11.88 -7.97 6.89
N GLN A 124 11.64 -8.91 7.81
CA GLN A 124 10.73 -8.70 8.94
C GLN A 124 11.24 -7.67 9.94
N LEU A 125 12.55 -7.59 10.16
CA LEU A 125 13.16 -6.52 10.95
C LEU A 125 12.88 -5.15 10.32
N GLY A 126 12.97 -5.04 8.99
CA GLY A 126 12.56 -3.83 8.27
C GLY A 126 11.08 -3.48 8.49
N ALA A 127 10.19 -4.48 8.48
CA ALA A 127 8.76 -4.27 8.79
C ALA A 127 8.52 -3.83 10.24
N ALA A 128 9.29 -4.35 11.20
CA ALA A 128 9.25 -3.94 12.59
C ALA A 128 9.72 -2.49 12.77
N ALA A 129 10.82 -2.11 12.11
CA ALA A 129 11.28 -0.72 12.09
C ALA A 129 10.24 0.23 11.45
N GLY A 130 9.61 -0.18 10.35
CA GLY A 130 8.50 0.56 9.74
C GLY A 130 7.31 0.75 10.69
N SER A 131 6.94 -0.30 11.43
CA SER A 131 5.89 -0.23 12.45
C SER A 131 6.26 0.71 13.59
N ALA A 132 7.51 0.70 14.05
CA ALA A 132 8.00 1.60 15.10
C ALA A 132 7.92 3.08 14.66
N ILE A 133 8.31 3.37 13.42
CA ILE A 133 8.15 4.72 12.82
C ILE A 133 6.66 5.09 12.75
N GLY A 134 5.79 4.16 12.35
CA GLY A 134 4.34 4.38 12.33
C GLY A 134 3.79 4.78 13.71
N ILE A 135 4.22 4.09 14.77
CA ILE A 135 3.84 4.41 16.15
C ILE A 135 4.33 5.82 16.52
N ALA A 136 5.56 6.18 16.16
CA ALA A 136 6.12 7.51 16.41
C ALA A 136 5.38 8.65 15.69
N ILE A 137 4.72 8.35 14.56
CA ILE A 137 3.92 9.32 13.78
C ILE A 137 2.48 9.44 14.32
N THR A 138 1.98 8.47 15.10
CA THR A 138 0.65 8.51 15.74
C THR A 138 0.26 9.84 16.39
N PRO A 139 1.13 10.55 17.14
CA PRO A 139 0.74 11.84 17.73
C PRO A 139 0.44 12.94 16.69
N LEU A 140 0.86 12.80 15.44
CA LEU A 140 0.49 13.70 14.34
C LEU A 140 -0.92 13.42 13.81
N ALA A 141 -1.55 12.29 14.19
CA ALA A 141 -2.91 11.92 13.79
C ALA A 141 -3.99 12.61 14.66
N HIS A 142 -3.85 13.92 14.91
CA HIS A 142 -4.86 14.73 15.58
C HIS A 142 -5.77 15.41 14.55
N ASP A 143 -7.10 15.38 14.75
CA ASP A 143 -8.06 16.09 13.90
C ASP A 143 -7.76 17.61 13.88
N PRO A 144 -7.80 18.30 12.73
CA PRO A 144 -8.12 17.87 11.36
C PRO A 144 -6.91 17.47 10.50
N SER A 145 -5.75 17.21 11.10
CA SER A 145 -4.48 16.99 10.39
C SER A 145 -4.33 15.61 9.72
N LEU A 146 -5.33 14.72 9.84
CA LEU A 146 -5.29 13.40 9.19
C LEU A 146 -5.22 13.48 7.66
N ILE A 147 -5.86 14.46 7.02
CA ILE A 147 -5.73 14.64 5.56
C ILE A 147 -4.26 14.88 5.18
N TRP A 148 -3.57 15.74 5.94
CA TRP A 148 -2.17 16.06 5.71
C TRP A 148 -1.26 14.85 5.96
N MET A 149 -1.58 14.02 6.95
CA MET A 149 -0.87 12.77 7.18
C MET A 149 -1.01 11.81 5.99
N TYR A 150 -2.23 11.56 5.50
CA TYR A 150 -2.45 10.68 4.34
C TYR A 150 -1.83 11.23 3.06
N THR A 151 -1.93 12.54 2.85
CA THR A 151 -1.33 13.21 1.69
C THR A 151 0.21 13.12 1.74
N GLY A 152 0.80 13.37 2.91
CA GLY A 152 2.24 13.21 3.14
C GLY A 152 2.72 11.79 2.91
N LEU A 153 1.98 10.79 3.40
CA LEU A 153 2.28 9.37 3.16
C LEU A 153 2.16 9.01 1.67
N ALA A 154 1.15 9.52 0.97
CA ALA A 154 0.99 9.29 -0.47
C ALA A 154 2.18 9.85 -1.28
N VAL A 155 2.60 11.08 -0.98
CA VAL A 155 3.76 11.73 -1.62
C VAL A 155 5.06 11.01 -1.28
N ALA A 156 5.28 10.66 -0.01
CA ALA A 156 6.46 9.91 0.41
C ALA A 156 6.57 8.56 -0.30
N MET A 157 5.47 7.80 -0.38
CA MET A 157 5.41 6.53 -1.10
C MET A 157 5.66 6.72 -2.60
N PHE A 158 5.15 7.79 -3.21
CA PHE A 158 5.43 8.10 -4.60
C PHE A 158 6.92 8.38 -4.84
N LEU A 159 7.54 9.19 -4.00
CA LEU A 159 8.98 9.49 -4.08
C LEU A 159 9.82 8.23 -3.91
N VAL A 160 9.48 7.37 -2.93
CA VAL A 160 10.13 6.08 -2.74
C VAL A 160 9.98 5.20 -3.98
N ALA A 161 8.79 5.17 -4.60
CA ALA A 161 8.56 4.40 -5.84
C ALA A 161 9.45 4.91 -6.99
N VAL A 162 9.57 6.23 -7.15
CA VAL A 162 10.41 6.86 -8.18
C VAL A 162 11.89 6.57 -7.95
N VAL A 163 12.37 6.76 -6.71
CA VAL A 163 13.77 6.47 -6.33
C VAL A 163 14.07 4.99 -6.51
N PHE A 164 13.18 4.11 -6.06
CA PHE A 164 13.31 2.66 -6.23
C PHE A 164 13.42 2.29 -7.72
N TRP A 165 12.56 2.84 -8.57
CA TRP A 165 12.65 2.61 -10.01
C TRP A 165 13.98 3.07 -10.59
N ILE A 166 14.43 4.29 -10.26
CA ILE A 166 15.68 4.85 -10.80
C ILE A 166 16.90 4.02 -10.39
N LEU A 167 16.97 3.58 -9.14
CA LEU A 167 18.09 2.80 -8.63
C LEU A 167 18.09 1.36 -9.16
N PHE A 168 16.93 0.71 -9.17
CA PHE A 168 16.84 -0.73 -9.45
C PHE A 168 16.52 -1.06 -10.92
N LYS A 169 16.17 -0.09 -11.77
CA LYS A 169 15.97 -0.36 -13.22
C LYS A 169 17.17 -1.03 -13.89
N LYS A 170 18.39 -0.79 -13.40
CA LYS A 170 19.61 -1.40 -13.96
C LYS A 170 19.65 -2.91 -13.71
N TYR A 171 19.21 -3.37 -12.54
CA TYR A 171 19.14 -4.80 -12.22
C TYR A 171 18.10 -5.53 -13.07
N ASN A 172 17.07 -4.80 -13.52
CA ASN A 172 16.09 -5.32 -14.45
C ASN A 172 16.72 -5.74 -15.78
N ALA A 173 17.72 -5.00 -16.26
CA ALA A 173 18.43 -5.36 -17.49
C ALA A 173 19.25 -6.64 -17.31
N ILE A 174 19.93 -6.79 -16.16
CA ILE A 174 20.77 -7.94 -15.83
C ILE A 174 19.92 -9.22 -15.68
N ASP A 175 18.80 -9.14 -14.94
CA ASP A 175 17.88 -10.27 -14.77
C ASP A 175 17.21 -10.74 -16.08
N ARG A 176 17.31 -9.93 -17.15
CA ARG A 176 16.83 -10.30 -18.49
C ARG A 176 17.84 -11.15 -19.25
N GLU A 177 19.12 -11.01 -18.95
CA GLU A 177 20.23 -11.72 -19.61
C GLU A 177 20.41 -13.13 -19.02
N ASP A 178 20.05 -13.31 -17.74
CA ASP A 178 20.13 -14.59 -17.02
C ASP A 178 18.95 -15.56 -17.29
N LYS A 179 17.91 -15.14 -18.05
CA LYS A 179 16.68 -15.91 -18.31
C LYS A 179 16.43 -16.16 -19.79
#